data_AF-A0A2U8VNM6-F1
#
_entry.id   AF-A0A2U8VNM6-F1
#
_cell.length_a   1.000
_cell.length_b   1.000
_cell.length_c   1.000
_cell.angle_alpha   90.00
_cell.angle_beta   90.00
_cell.angle_gamma   90.00
#
_symmetry.space_group_name_H-M   'P 1'
#
loop_
_entity.id
_entity.type
_entity.pdbx_description
1 polymer ?
#
loop_
_entity_poly.entity_id
_entity_poly.type
_entity_poly.pdbx_seq_one_letter_code
_entity_poly.pdbx_strand_id
1 'polypeptide(L)'
;MTDQGRQLAAENIARARAAYLRYVEASEVALNAFETSAARAAGLMGVTLPAAAADGPDADSPTARGWAAMRAMAQTLFVATDTNMRAGFSFASKLVQAEDARAAIDLQSRYLQEQSERFAHQMLDLQRTALRAAGDVARGTGAGPL
;
A
#
# COMPACT_ATOMS: atom_id res chain seq x y z
N MET A 1 -32.20 -9.30 -12.06
CA MET A 1 -30.94 -9.92 -12.51
C MET A 1 -31.20 -11.41 -12.70
N THR A 2 -30.89 -11.99 -13.87
CA THR A 2 -31.08 -13.43 -14.11
C THR A 2 -30.00 -14.24 -13.41
N ASP A 3 -30.28 -15.51 -13.10
CA ASP A 3 -29.33 -16.42 -12.42
C ASP A 3 -28.02 -16.56 -13.21
N GLN A 4 -28.13 -16.67 -14.55
CA GLN A 4 -26.97 -16.66 -15.46
C GLN A 4 -26.16 -15.36 -15.35
N GLY A 5 -26.82 -14.21 -15.24
CA GLY A 5 -26.15 -12.92 -15.04
C GLY A 5 -25.42 -12.83 -13.69
N ARG A 6 -26.01 -13.39 -12.62
CA ARG A 6 -25.37 -13.46 -11.30
C ARG A 6 -24.12 -14.33 -11.34
N GLN A 7 -24.22 -15.50 -11.95
CA GLN A 7 -23.12 -16.44 -12.06
C GLN A 7 -21.95 -15.85 -12.86
N LEU A 8 -22.23 -15.23 -14.01
CA LEU A 8 -21.21 -14.56 -14.81
C LEU A 8 -20.53 -13.41 -14.04
N ALA A 9 -21.29 -12.62 -13.28
CA ALA A 9 -20.75 -11.56 -12.44
C ALA A 9 -19.84 -12.13 -11.32
N ALA A 10 -20.26 -13.19 -10.65
CA ALA A 10 -19.47 -13.87 -9.63
C ALA A 10 -18.14 -14.42 -10.19
N GLU A 11 -18.18 -15.05 -11.36
CA GLU A 11 -16.99 -15.54 -12.05
C GLU A 11 -16.04 -14.41 -12.45
N ASN A 12 -16.58 -13.30 -12.99
CA ASN A 12 -15.77 -12.12 -13.34
C ASN A 12 -15.07 -11.54 -12.11
N ILE A 13 -15.76 -11.41 -10.98
CA ILE A 13 -15.18 -10.92 -9.72
C ILE A 13 -14.09 -11.89 -9.23
N ALA A 14 -14.34 -13.20 -9.28
CA ALA A 14 -13.36 -14.21 -8.90
C ALA A 14 -12.09 -14.15 -9.77
N ARG A 15 -12.26 -14.01 -11.10
CA ARG A 15 -11.14 -13.84 -12.04
C ARG A 15 -10.35 -12.56 -11.75
N ALA A 16 -11.04 -11.44 -11.55
CA ALA A 16 -10.41 -10.16 -11.23
C ALA A 16 -9.63 -10.22 -9.91
N ARG A 17 -10.19 -10.84 -8.87
CA ARG A 17 -9.52 -11.06 -7.59
C ARG A 17 -8.28 -11.93 -7.75
N ALA A 18 -8.35 -13.01 -8.52
CA ALA A 18 -7.21 -13.88 -8.78
C ALA A 18 -6.08 -13.15 -9.54
N ALA A 19 -6.43 -12.35 -10.56
CA ALA A 19 -5.47 -11.52 -11.28
C ALA A 19 -4.81 -10.47 -10.37
N TYR A 20 -5.60 -9.84 -9.49
CA TYR A 20 -5.09 -8.87 -8.52
C TYR A 20 -4.10 -9.51 -7.53
N LEU A 21 -4.41 -10.68 -6.98
CA LEU A 21 -3.52 -11.38 -6.05
C LEU A 21 -2.17 -11.72 -6.69
N ARG A 22 -2.17 -12.15 -7.96
CA ARG A 22 -0.93 -12.36 -8.72
C ARG A 22 -0.14 -11.07 -8.92
N TYR A 23 -0.84 -9.96 -9.17
CA TYR A 23 -0.19 -8.65 -9.28
C TYR A 23 0.45 -8.23 -7.96
N VAL A 24 -0.22 -8.42 -6.82
CA VAL A 24 0.34 -8.11 -5.50
C VAL A 24 1.60 -8.93 -5.23
N GLU A 25 1.54 -10.24 -5.46
CA GLU A 25 2.70 -11.13 -5.32
C GLU A 25 3.87 -10.69 -6.23
N ALA A 26 3.57 -10.38 -7.50
CA ALA A 26 4.58 -9.88 -8.43
C ALA A 26 5.16 -8.51 -8.01
N SER A 27 4.35 -7.65 -7.39
CA SER A 27 4.77 -6.33 -6.92
C SER A 27 5.75 -6.42 -5.75
N GLU A 28 5.55 -7.35 -4.82
CA GLU A 28 6.49 -7.61 -3.73
C GLU A 28 7.84 -8.12 -4.25
N VAL A 29 7.82 -9.04 -5.22
CA VAL A 29 9.02 -9.53 -5.88
C VAL A 29 9.74 -8.39 -6.63
N ALA A 30 9.00 -7.56 -7.35
CA ALA A 30 9.55 -6.42 -8.09
C ALA A 30 10.17 -5.37 -7.16
N LEU A 31 9.53 -5.06 -6.03
CA LEU A 31 10.07 -4.13 -5.03
C LEU A 31 11.37 -4.65 -4.43
N ASN A 32 11.41 -5.92 -4.02
CA ASN A 32 12.63 -6.54 -3.50
C ASN A 32 13.77 -6.57 -4.54
N ALA A 33 13.44 -6.88 -5.80
CA ALA A 33 14.42 -6.88 -6.89
C ALA A 33 14.95 -5.47 -7.20
N PHE A 34 14.07 -4.47 -7.19
CA PHE A 34 14.42 -3.07 -7.35
C PHE A 34 15.35 -2.60 -6.23
N GLU A 35 15.03 -2.92 -4.98
CA GLU A 35 15.84 -2.57 -3.81
C GLU A 35 17.22 -3.21 -3.88
N THR A 36 17.29 -4.47 -4.27
CA THR A 36 18.56 -5.20 -4.48
C THR A 36 19.39 -4.54 -5.58
N SER A 37 18.75 -4.13 -6.68
CA SER A 37 19.41 -3.47 -7.81
C SER A 37 19.91 -2.07 -7.45
N ALA A 38 19.10 -1.30 -6.71
CA ALA A 38 19.48 0.02 -6.21
C ALA A 38 20.69 -0.08 -5.25
N ALA A 39 20.69 -1.05 -4.34
CA ALA A 39 21.83 -1.31 -3.45
C ALA A 39 23.12 -1.58 -4.22
N ARG A 40 23.03 -2.42 -5.26
CA ARG A 40 24.17 -2.81 -6.08
C ARG A 40 24.72 -1.64 -6.90
N ALA A 41 23.83 -0.85 -7.52
CA ALA A 41 24.22 0.33 -8.30
C ALA A 41 24.91 1.39 -7.42
N ALA A 42 24.43 1.56 -6.19
CA ALA A 42 25.06 2.43 -5.21
C ALA A 42 26.50 2.00 -4.90
N GLY A 43 26.68 0.71 -4.57
CA GLY A 43 28.00 0.15 -4.25
C GLY A 43 29.03 0.37 -5.36
N LEU A 44 28.60 0.32 -6.63
CA LEU A 44 29.46 0.61 -7.79
C LEU A 44 29.85 2.09 -7.91
N MET A 45 29.05 3.01 -7.40
CA MET A 45 29.33 4.45 -7.39
C MET A 45 30.08 4.92 -6.13
N GLY A 46 30.47 4.00 -5.24
CA GLY A 46 31.06 4.35 -3.94
C GLY A 46 30.08 5.05 -3.00
N VAL A 47 28.77 4.96 -3.29
CA VAL A 47 27.68 5.54 -2.49
C VAL A 47 26.94 4.37 -1.83
N THR A 48 26.80 4.35 -0.51
CA THR A 48 26.03 3.30 0.17
C THR A 48 24.53 3.66 0.14
N LEU A 49 23.73 2.94 -0.66
CA LEU A 49 22.26 2.92 -0.51
C LEU A 49 21.88 1.84 0.51
N PRO A 50 20.90 2.09 1.39
CA PRO A 50 20.73 1.34 2.64
C PRO A 50 20.24 -0.10 2.48
N ALA A 51 19.82 -0.54 1.29
CA ALA A 51 19.46 -1.94 1.07
C ALA A 51 20.66 -2.92 1.21
N ALA A 52 21.90 -2.41 1.29
CA ALA A 52 23.10 -3.18 1.65
C ALA A 52 23.73 -2.77 3.00
N ALA A 53 23.17 -1.79 3.72
CA ALA A 53 23.86 -1.10 4.83
C ALA A 53 23.12 -1.16 6.18
N ALA A 54 22.28 -2.17 6.42
CA ALA A 54 21.61 -2.34 7.71
C ALA A 54 22.61 -2.43 8.91
N ASP A 55 23.87 -2.81 8.65
CA ASP A 55 24.94 -2.91 9.66
C ASP A 55 26.20 -2.09 9.31
N GLY A 56 26.12 -1.08 8.43
CA GLY A 56 27.26 -0.27 7.97
C GLY A 56 27.42 1.09 8.68
N PRO A 57 28.62 1.71 8.67
CA PRO A 57 28.91 2.98 9.36
C PRO A 57 28.08 4.19 8.88
N ASP A 58 27.35 4.08 7.76
CA ASP A 58 26.56 5.15 7.13
C ASP A 58 25.03 4.97 7.27
N ALA A 59 24.57 4.06 8.14
CA ALA A 59 23.14 3.79 8.37
C ALA A 59 22.32 5.05 8.75
N ASP A 60 22.98 6.05 9.33
CA ASP A 60 22.41 7.34 9.74
C ASP A 60 22.73 8.51 8.77
N SER A 61 23.03 8.25 7.51
CA SER A 61 23.20 9.34 6.53
C SER A 61 21.85 10.02 6.17
N PRO A 62 21.84 11.33 5.81
CA PRO A 62 20.63 12.01 5.34
C PRO A 62 19.99 11.33 4.11
N THR A 63 20.82 10.78 3.23
CA THR A 63 20.39 10.01 2.05
C THR A 63 19.70 8.70 2.45
N ALA A 64 20.25 7.96 3.43
CA ALA A 64 19.62 6.75 3.95
C ALA A 64 18.25 7.03 4.58
N ARG A 65 18.14 8.13 5.35
CA ARG A 65 16.86 8.58 5.92
C ARG A 65 15.83 8.98 4.85
N GLY A 66 16.25 9.72 3.82
CA GLY A 66 15.37 10.08 2.70
C GLY A 66 14.83 8.86 1.94
N TRP A 67 15.69 7.85 1.73
CA TRP A 67 15.28 6.59 1.11
C TRP A 67 14.32 5.78 2.00
N ALA A 68 14.62 5.67 3.29
CA ALA A 68 13.75 4.99 4.26
C ALA A 68 12.36 5.65 4.32
N ALA A 69 12.30 6.98 4.29
CA ALA A 69 11.05 7.73 4.22
C ALA A 69 10.24 7.42 2.95
N MET A 70 10.89 7.43 1.77
CA MET A 70 10.25 7.11 0.51
C MET A 70 9.72 5.67 0.48
N ARG A 71 10.50 4.72 1.00
CA ARG A 71 10.06 3.32 1.16
C ARG A 71 8.85 3.21 2.06
N ALA A 72 8.86 3.87 3.22
CA ALA A 72 7.73 3.84 4.15
C ALA A 72 6.46 4.42 3.51
N MET A 73 6.57 5.51 2.74
CA MET A 73 5.44 6.07 1.99
C MET A 73 4.91 5.09 0.93
N ALA A 74 5.80 4.47 0.15
CA ALA A 74 5.43 3.48 -0.85
C ALA A 74 4.70 2.29 -0.22
N GLN A 75 5.25 1.73 0.88
CA GLN A 75 4.64 0.64 1.62
C GLN A 75 3.24 0.99 2.14
N THR A 76 3.08 2.17 2.76
CA THR A 76 1.77 2.64 3.24
C THR A 76 0.76 2.75 2.10
N LEU A 77 1.16 3.26 0.94
CA LEU A 77 0.30 3.35 -0.24
C LEU A 77 -0.11 1.97 -0.78
N PHE A 78 0.83 1.02 -0.83
CA PHE A 78 0.54 -0.34 -1.26
C PHE A 78 -0.44 -1.04 -0.31
N VAL A 79 -0.23 -0.94 1.00
CA VAL A 79 -1.12 -1.50 2.02
C VAL A 79 -2.53 -0.90 1.93
N ALA A 80 -2.62 0.43 1.76
CA ALA A 80 -3.91 1.10 1.58
C ALA A 80 -4.61 0.61 0.30
N THR A 81 -3.87 0.47 -0.80
CA THR A 81 -4.40 -0.01 -2.08
C THR A 81 -4.90 -1.46 -1.97
N ASP A 82 -4.13 -2.36 -1.36
CA ASP A 82 -4.51 -3.76 -1.15
C ASP A 82 -5.74 -3.90 -0.26
N THR A 83 -5.78 -3.15 0.84
CA THR A 83 -6.95 -3.11 1.72
C THR A 83 -8.20 -2.64 0.98
N ASN A 84 -8.09 -1.56 0.19
CA ASN A 84 -9.22 -0.99 -0.55
C ASN A 84 -9.70 -1.93 -1.66
N MET A 85 -8.78 -2.56 -2.41
CA MET A 85 -9.13 -3.53 -3.46
C MET A 85 -9.84 -4.76 -2.88
N ARG A 86 -9.33 -5.31 -1.76
CA ARG A 86 -9.97 -6.45 -1.07
C ARG A 86 -11.37 -6.10 -0.57
N ALA A 87 -11.54 -4.92 0.02
CA ALA A 87 -12.84 -4.44 0.44
C ALA A 87 -13.82 -4.29 -0.74
N GLY A 88 -13.35 -3.73 -1.86
CA GLY A 88 -14.12 -3.61 -3.10
C GLY A 88 -14.58 -4.96 -3.66
N PHE A 89 -13.68 -5.96 -3.72
CA PHE A 89 -14.05 -7.32 -4.15
C PHE A 89 -15.06 -7.99 -3.21
N SER A 90 -14.89 -7.82 -1.90
CA SER A 90 -15.83 -8.33 -0.90
C SER A 90 -17.21 -7.71 -1.07
N PHE A 91 -17.27 -6.38 -1.22
CA PHE A 91 -18.51 -5.66 -1.49
C PHE A 91 -19.17 -6.12 -2.80
N ALA A 92 -18.43 -6.16 -3.91
CA ALA A 92 -18.94 -6.60 -5.20
C ALA A 92 -19.49 -8.05 -5.14
N SER A 93 -18.80 -8.94 -4.43
CA SER A 93 -19.24 -10.32 -4.24
C SER A 93 -20.56 -10.39 -3.47
N LYS A 94 -20.66 -9.66 -2.35
CA LYS A 94 -21.89 -9.59 -1.55
C LYS A 94 -23.04 -8.94 -2.32
N LEU A 95 -22.75 -7.93 -3.13
CA LEU A 95 -23.74 -7.23 -3.94
C LEU A 95 -24.34 -8.15 -5.03
N VAL A 96 -23.51 -8.97 -5.69
CA VAL A 96 -23.99 -9.97 -6.66
C VAL A 96 -24.84 -11.05 -5.99
N GLN A 97 -24.56 -11.36 -4.73
CA GLN A 97 -25.32 -12.34 -3.93
C GLN A 97 -26.55 -11.75 -3.23
N ALA A 98 -26.79 -10.44 -3.34
CA ALA A 98 -27.93 -9.80 -2.68
C ALA A 98 -29.25 -10.34 -3.24
N GLU A 99 -30.14 -10.74 -2.34
CA GLU A 99 -31.46 -11.31 -2.70
C GLU A 99 -32.38 -10.26 -3.33
N ASP A 100 -32.29 -9.02 -2.83
CA ASP A 100 -33.12 -7.91 -3.27
C ASP A 100 -32.41 -6.53 -3.21
N ALA A 101 -33.13 -5.49 -3.64
CA ALA A 101 -32.63 -4.12 -3.66
C ALA A 101 -32.40 -3.53 -2.26
N ARG A 102 -33.15 -3.97 -1.24
CA ARG A 102 -32.96 -3.48 0.14
C ARG A 102 -31.67 -4.03 0.71
N ALA A 103 -31.42 -5.33 0.54
CA ALA A 103 -30.16 -5.97 0.90
C ALA A 103 -28.96 -5.31 0.18
N ALA A 104 -29.12 -4.93 -1.09
CA ALA A 104 -28.10 -4.18 -1.83
C ALA A 104 -27.83 -2.78 -1.25
N ILE A 105 -28.87 -2.02 -0.90
CA ILE A 105 -28.75 -0.69 -0.26
C ILE A 105 -28.08 -0.79 1.11
N ASP A 106 -28.42 -1.81 1.91
CA ASP A 106 -27.81 -2.06 3.20
C ASP A 106 -26.32 -2.42 3.08
N LEU A 107 -25.95 -3.14 2.02
CA LEU A 107 -24.55 -3.43 1.70
C LEU A 107 -23.80 -2.15 1.30
N GLN A 108 -24.40 -1.29 0.49
CA GLN A 108 -23.79 -0.02 0.08
C GLN A 108 -23.58 0.92 1.26
N SER A 109 -24.58 1.05 2.13
CA SER A 109 -24.49 1.88 3.34
C SER A 109 -23.37 1.42 4.26
N ARG A 110 -23.29 0.10 4.52
CA ARG A 110 -22.19 -0.48 5.31
C ARG A 110 -20.83 -0.26 4.65
N TYR A 111 -20.73 -0.48 3.33
CA TYR A 111 -19.48 -0.27 2.62
C TYR A 111 -18.99 1.18 2.72
N LEU A 112 -19.89 2.16 2.61
CA LEU A 112 -19.55 3.59 2.75
C LEU A 112 -19.12 3.94 4.18
N GLN A 113 -19.79 3.38 5.18
CA GLN A 113 -19.39 3.55 6.58
C GLN A 113 -17.99 2.99 6.83
N GLU A 114 -17.76 1.74 6.45
CA GLU A 114 -16.44 1.11 6.58
C GLU A 114 -15.36 1.82 5.75
N GLN A 115 -15.70 2.33 4.55
CA GLN A 115 -14.77 3.10 3.72
C GLN A 115 -14.37 4.41 4.41
N SER A 116 -15.31 5.07 5.07
CA SER A 116 -15.05 6.30 5.84
C SER A 116 -14.15 6.03 7.04
N GLU A 117 -14.41 4.96 7.78
CA GLU A 117 -13.55 4.51 8.88
C GLU A 117 -12.14 4.15 8.40
N ARG A 118 -12.03 3.38 7.31
CA ARG A 118 -10.72 3.06 6.70
C ARG A 118 -9.98 4.32 6.27
N PHE A 119 -10.65 5.26 5.61
CA PHE A 119 -10.04 6.49 5.16
C PHE A 119 -9.53 7.35 6.33
N ALA A 120 -10.30 7.46 7.41
CA ALA A 120 -9.88 8.16 8.62
C ALA A 120 -8.60 7.56 9.22
N HIS A 121 -8.53 6.23 9.32
CA HIS A 121 -7.31 5.54 9.77
C HIS A 121 -6.14 5.74 8.81
N GLN A 122 -6.36 5.59 7.49
CA GLN A 122 -5.33 5.78 6.46
C GLN A 122 -4.76 7.20 6.47
N MET A 123 -5.58 8.23 6.67
CA MET A 123 -5.09 9.62 6.78
C MET A 123 -4.23 9.82 8.02
N LEU A 124 -4.64 9.28 9.17
CA LEU A 124 -3.85 9.39 10.42
C LEU A 124 -2.50 8.68 10.28
N ASP A 125 -2.47 7.52 9.66
CA ASP A 125 -1.24 6.77 9.45
C ASP A 125 -0.33 7.43 8.41
N LEU A 126 -0.90 8.00 7.34
CA LEU A 126 -0.16 8.80 6.37
C LEU A 126 0.44 10.04 7.04
N GLN A 127 -0.34 10.77 7.85
CA GLN A 127 0.13 11.94 8.59
C GLN A 127 1.28 11.57 9.54
N ARG A 128 1.16 10.47 10.29
CA ARG A 128 2.24 9.98 11.16
C ARG A 128 3.48 9.60 10.36
N THR A 129 3.31 8.91 9.23
CA THR A 129 4.42 8.50 8.36
C THR A 129 5.13 9.72 7.77
N ALA A 130 4.37 10.71 7.28
CA ALA A 130 4.89 11.95 6.75
C ALA A 130 5.62 12.79 7.80
N LEU A 131 5.07 12.91 9.02
CA LEU A 131 5.71 13.63 10.13
C LEU A 131 7.02 12.97 10.56
N ARG A 132 7.06 11.63 10.63
CA ARG A 132 8.31 10.89 10.91
C ARG A 132 9.35 11.14 9.82
N ALA A 133 8.96 10.98 8.56
CA ALA A 133 9.82 11.25 7.42
C ALA A 133 10.39 12.68 7.43
N ALA A 134 9.55 13.69 7.71
CA ALA A 134 9.98 15.08 7.81
C ALA A 134 10.96 15.30 8.99
N GLY A 135 10.70 14.70 10.15
CA GLY A 135 11.59 14.77 11.31
C GLY A 135 12.94 14.09 11.08
N ASP A 136 12.96 12.97 10.35
CA ASP A 136 14.18 12.25 9.98
C ASP A 136 15.05 13.06 9.00
N VAL A 137 14.43 13.76 8.04
CA VAL A 137 15.14 14.68 7.13
C VAL A 137 15.70 15.88 7.89
N ALA A 138 14.91 16.51 8.78
CA ALA A 138 15.33 17.68 9.55
C ALA A 138 16.50 17.39 10.51
N ARG A 139 16.50 16.23 11.19
CA ARG A 139 17.63 15.78 12.01
C ARG A 139 18.89 15.52 11.19
N GLY A 140 18.76 15.19 9.91
CA GLY A 140 19.88 14.94 9.01
C GLY A 140 20.54 16.18 8.42
N THR A 141 19.85 17.31 8.37
CA THR A 141 20.39 18.57 7.79
C THR A 141 21.05 19.48 8.82
N GLY A 142 21.12 19.08 10.10
CA GLY A 142 21.76 19.88 11.16
C GLY A 142 21.00 21.15 11.54
N ALA A 143 19.74 21.30 11.12
CA ALA A 143 18.88 22.40 11.55
C ALA A 143 18.25 22.05 12.91
N GLY A 144 18.99 22.29 13.99
CA GLY A 144 18.42 22.34 15.34
C GLY A 144 17.43 23.51 15.48
N PRO A 145 16.47 23.45 16.43
CA PRO A 145 15.60 24.59 16.69
C PRO A 145 16.45 25.78 17.15
N LEU A 146 16.19 26.95 16.55
CA LEU A 146 16.71 28.24 17.01
C LEU A 146 16.19 28.56 18.42
#